data_AF-A0AAV2Z8S0-F1
#
_entry.id   AF-A0AAV2Z8S0-F1
#
_cell.length_a   1.000
_cell.length_b   1.000
_cell.length_c   1.000
_cell.angle_alpha   90.00
_cell.angle_beta   90.00
_cell.angle_gamma   90.00
#
_symmetry.space_group_name_H-M   'P 1'
#
loop_
_entity.id
_entity.type
_entity.pdbx_description
1 polymer ?
#
loop_
_entity_poly.entity_id
_entity_poly.type
_entity_poly.pdbx_seq_one_letter_code
_entity_poly.pdbx_strand_id
1 'polypeptide(L)'
;MTKALYVLLTVWGLIVACVQLYAEVSPNSVDCIVAVRPWFRSKPGCALIEISGMRASADTANAITQRLAAFDEDAVSYLILSHHAALYVPPKIQKLRYLVGLKMDNVTLIEWNEDAALTQTHHPRARFVFLVRFNATSIPAGLLSSDFPELLLDVEICVSTLSDVPSNLPSVWSPGAWLLLEHSNFTTVPDVLVDMKLTFLSLSFNEITTVPAGLFTNPWMTMIGLSGNPISQLPEIPVENLTSLVLLSLDSTNLLVLPSWMDDAFFARTVLYLGNSPHCKVFGCNRQYLDSEQDDCRRLHQIDENRESSSTR
;
A
#
# COMPACT_ATOMS: atom_id res chain seq x y z
N MET A 1 6.68 7.95 60.01
CA MET A 1 6.05 7.79 58.68
C MET A 1 6.81 8.55 57.58
N THR A 2 7.14 9.82 57.76
CA THR A 2 7.76 10.69 56.74
C THR A 2 9.15 10.22 56.26
N LYS A 3 10.05 9.79 57.16
CA LYS A 3 11.39 9.31 56.77
C LYS A 3 11.36 8.06 55.87
N ALA A 4 10.45 7.12 56.16
CA ALA A 4 10.29 5.91 55.36
C ALA A 4 9.76 6.23 53.95
N LEU A 5 8.83 7.20 53.84
CA LEU A 5 8.32 7.66 52.55
C LEU A 5 9.41 8.33 51.71
N TYR A 6 10.26 9.18 52.31
CA TYR A 6 11.39 9.78 51.57
C TYR A 6 12.41 8.74 51.08
N VAL A 7 12.70 7.72 51.89
CA VAL A 7 13.56 6.61 51.47
C VAL A 7 12.94 5.85 50.30
N LEU A 8 11.64 5.51 50.37
CA LEU A 8 10.93 4.83 49.28
C LEU A 8 10.95 5.64 47.98
N LEU A 9 10.66 6.95 48.05
CA LEU A 9 10.67 7.82 46.86
C LEU A 9 12.07 8.00 46.28
N THR A 10 13.10 8.09 47.12
CA THR A 10 14.49 8.21 46.66
C THR A 10 14.96 6.92 45.99
N VAL A 11 14.66 5.77 46.59
CA VAL A 11 14.97 4.46 46.00
C VAL A 11 14.24 4.30 44.67
N TRP A 12 12.96 4.65 44.61
CA TRP A 12 12.19 4.62 43.36
C TRP A 12 12.78 5.56 42.29
N GLY A 13 13.18 6.77 42.68
CA GLY A 13 13.83 7.72 41.78
C GLY A 13 15.16 7.19 41.21
N LEU A 14 15.98 6.52 42.04
CA LEU A 14 17.19 5.86 41.57
C LEU A 14 16.90 4.68 40.64
N ILE A 15 15.87 3.88 40.93
CA ILE A 15 15.43 2.79 40.04
C ILE A 15 15.03 3.35 38.67
N VAL A 16 14.18 4.39 38.64
CA VAL A 16 13.75 5.03 37.39
C VAL A 16 14.94 5.63 36.63
N ALA A 17 15.86 6.31 37.32
CA ALA A 17 17.06 6.86 36.69
C ALA A 17 17.96 5.77 36.09
N CYS A 18 18.18 4.67 36.80
CA CYS A 18 18.94 3.52 36.31
C CYS A 18 18.27 2.87 35.08
N VAL A 19 16.95 2.69 35.11
CA VAL A 19 16.18 2.14 33.97
C VAL A 19 16.28 3.06 32.76
N GLN A 20 16.17 4.38 32.94
CA GLN A 20 16.28 5.35 31.86
C GLN A 20 17.70 5.37 31.26
N LEU A 21 18.74 5.33 32.09
CA LEU A 21 20.12 5.28 31.62
C LEU A 21 20.42 3.98 30.87
N TYR A 22 19.95 2.83 31.38
CA TYR A 22 20.11 1.55 30.70
C TYR A 22 19.39 1.54 29.35
N ALA A 23 18.18 2.09 29.30
CA ALA A 23 17.42 2.24 28.08
C ALA A 23 18.16 3.12 27.08
N GLU A 24 18.75 4.24 27.51
CA GLU A 24 19.46 5.21 26.66
C GLU A 24 20.76 4.67 26.05
N VAL A 25 21.50 3.86 26.82
CA VAL A 25 22.80 3.29 26.42
C VAL A 25 22.67 2.05 25.54
N SER A 26 21.46 1.48 25.41
CA SER A 26 21.24 0.32 24.54
C SER A 26 21.58 0.65 23.07
N PRO A 27 22.40 -0.18 22.40
CA PRO A 27 22.89 0.12 21.06
C PRO A 27 21.78 0.11 20.03
N ASN A 28 21.79 1.09 19.13
CA ASN A 28 20.86 1.15 18.00
C ASN A 28 21.28 0.10 16.96
N SER A 29 20.33 -0.74 16.55
CA SER A 29 20.50 -1.63 15.41
C SER A 29 20.41 -0.84 14.11
N VAL A 30 21.20 -1.23 13.11
CA VAL A 30 21.17 -0.63 11.76
C VAL A 30 19.82 -0.82 11.07
N ASP A 31 19.07 -1.85 11.46
CA ASP A 31 17.73 -2.13 10.93
C ASP A 31 16.64 -1.29 11.59
N CYS A 32 16.94 -0.62 12.71
CA CYS A 32 15.96 0.19 13.40
C CYS A 32 16.05 1.64 12.96
N ILE A 33 15.00 2.10 12.27
CA ILE A 33 14.90 3.49 11.80
C ILE A 33 14.33 4.39 12.89
N VAL A 34 13.30 3.90 13.60
CA VAL A 34 12.66 4.64 14.70
C VAL A 34 12.73 3.82 15.97
N ALA A 35 13.76 4.06 16.78
CA ALA A 35 13.93 3.41 18.07
C ALA A 35 12.90 3.92 19.08
N VAL A 36 12.36 3.00 19.88
CA VAL A 36 11.53 3.31 21.03
C VAL A 36 12.11 2.61 22.25
N ARG A 37 12.00 3.26 23.42
CA ARG A 37 12.64 2.80 24.65
C ARG A 37 11.59 2.43 25.71
N PRO A 38 10.79 1.37 25.50
CA PRO A 38 9.79 0.94 26.47
C PRO A 38 10.48 0.48 27.76
N TRP A 39 9.99 0.93 28.90
CA TRP A 39 10.50 0.49 30.19
C TRP A 39 10.22 -1.00 30.40
N PHE A 40 11.12 -1.69 31.09
CA PHE A 40 10.98 -3.09 31.50
C PHE A 40 10.92 -4.13 30.37
N ARG A 41 11.49 -3.83 29.18
CA ARG A 41 11.65 -4.81 28.09
C ARG A 41 13.10 -5.28 27.99
N SER A 42 13.28 -6.56 27.70
CA SER A 42 14.60 -7.20 27.57
C SER A 42 15.18 -7.10 26.16
N LYS A 43 14.36 -6.78 25.17
CA LYS A 43 14.76 -6.55 23.77
C LYS A 43 14.62 -5.08 23.41
N PRO A 44 15.45 -4.58 22.47
CA PRO A 44 15.31 -3.22 21.95
C PRO A 44 13.95 -3.04 21.27
N GLY A 45 13.26 -1.95 21.62
CA GLY A 45 12.03 -1.55 20.96
C GLY A 45 12.32 -0.77 19.68
N CYS A 46 11.63 -1.11 18.60
CA CYS A 46 11.72 -0.37 17.35
C CYS A 46 10.35 -0.24 16.71
N ALA A 47 9.88 0.99 16.52
CA ALA A 47 8.58 1.26 15.91
C ALA A 47 8.59 1.06 14.40
N LEU A 48 9.71 1.39 13.74
CA LEU A 48 9.90 1.23 12.29
C LEU A 48 11.19 0.46 12.04
N ILE A 49 11.04 -0.76 11.52
CA ILE A 49 12.15 -1.63 11.14
C ILE A 49 12.28 -1.63 9.62
N GLU A 50 13.50 -1.42 9.12
CA GLU A 50 13.86 -1.66 7.71
C GLU A 50 14.87 -2.81 7.64
N ILE A 51 14.46 -3.91 7.02
CA ILE A 51 15.34 -5.02 6.66
C ILE A 51 15.66 -4.85 5.18
N SER A 52 16.86 -4.33 4.91
CA SER A 52 17.37 -4.19 3.54
C SER A 52 18.26 -5.37 3.14
N GLY A 53 18.05 -5.91 1.94
CA GLY A 53 18.90 -6.94 1.32
C GLY A 53 20.27 -6.42 0.89
N MET A 54 20.44 -5.09 0.72
CA MET A 54 21.76 -4.49 0.45
C MET A 54 22.74 -4.65 1.62
N ARG A 55 22.23 -4.88 2.84
CA ARG A 55 23.04 -4.91 4.07
C ARG A 55 23.46 -6.33 4.50
N ALA A 56 22.95 -7.37 3.83
CA ALA A 56 23.34 -8.76 4.09
C ALA A 56 23.01 -9.67 2.90
N SER A 57 23.98 -10.49 2.49
CA SER A 57 23.92 -11.34 1.28
C SER A 57 22.99 -12.56 1.36
N ALA A 58 22.28 -12.77 2.47
CA ALA A 58 21.43 -13.94 2.67
C ALA A 58 19.95 -13.56 2.60
N ASP A 59 19.41 -13.59 1.38
CA ASP A 59 18.00 -13.44 1.02
C ASP A 59 17.20 -14.72 1.34
N THR A 60 17.20 -15.14 2.61
CA THR A 60 16.46 -16.33 3.07
C THR A 60 15.47 -15.98 4.19
N ALA A 61 14.37 -16.74 4.29
CA ALA A 61 13.39 -16.58 5.36
C ALA A 61 14.03 -16.64 6.77
N ASN A 62 15.04 -17.49 6.95
CA ASN A 62 15.75 -17.63 8.22
C ASN A 62 16.56 -16.37 8.56
N ALA A 63 17.20 -15.73 7.59
CA ALA A 63 17.96 -14.50 7.80
C ALA A 63 17.04 -13.34 8.24
N ILE A 64 15.89 -13.17 7.57
CA ILE A 64 14.89 -12.16 7.96
C ILE A 64 14.33 -12.48 9.35
N THR A 65 14.04 -13.76 9.63
CA THR A 65 13.57 -14.21 10.95
C THR A 65 14.55 -13.85 12.07
N GLN A 66 15.86 -14.06 11.84
CA GLN A 66 16.90 -13.73 12.82
C GLN A 66 16.98 -12.22 13.08
N ARG A 67 16.91 -11.40 12.02
CA ARG A 67 16.92 -9.93 12.13
C ARG A 67 15.70 -9.41 12.88
N LEU A 68 14.51 -9.92 12.56
CA LEU A 68 13.28 -9.60 13.30
C LEU A 68 13.35 -10.05 14.77
N ALA A 69 13.97 -11.20 15.05
CA ALA A 69 14.06 -11.74 16.41
C ALA A 69 14.93 -10.88 17.35
N ALA A 70 15.78 -9.99 16.81
CA ALA A 70 16.58 -9.06 17.59
C ALA A 70 15.74 -7.98 18.29
N PHE A 71 14.50 -7.74 17.84
CA PHE A 71 13.65 -6.69 18.35
C PHE A 71 12.51 -7.20 19.23
N ASP A 72 11.98 -6.28 20.01
CA ASP A 72 10.72 -6.44 20.71
C ASP A 72 9.53 -6.39 19.74
N GLU A 73 8.81 -7.50 19.61
CA GLU A 73 7.70 -7.69 18.66
C GLU A 73 6.52 -6.74 18.94
N ASP A 74 6.26 -6.40 20.20
CA ASP A 74 5.15 -5.50 20.55
C ASP A 74 5.46 -4.02 20.26
N ALA A 75 6.73 -3.69 20.04
CA ALA A 75 7.13 -2.34 19.68
C ALA A 75 6.96 -2.04 18.18
N VAL A 76 6.92 -3.08 17.34
CA VAL A 76 6.94 -2.93 15.88
C VAL A 76 5.58 -2.49 15.36
N SER A 77 5.53 -1.27 14.81
CA SER A 77 4.34 -0.70 14.17
C SER A 77 4.46 -0.70 12.64
N TYR A 78 5.68 -0.64 12.11
CA TYR A 78 5.92 -0.60 10.67
C TYR A 78 7.10 -1.50 10.31
N LEU A 79 6.92 -2.30 9.26
CA LEU A 79 7.96 -3.15 8.70
C LEU A 79 8.19 -2.78 7.24
N ILE A 80 9.45 -2.51 6.90
CA ILE A 80 9.91 -2.32 5.53
C ILE A 80 10.86 -3.45 5.16
N LEU A 81 10.56 -4.15 4.06
CA LEU A 81 11.47 -5.11 3.43
C LEU A 81 11.93 -4.50 2.10
N SER A 82 13.21 -4.16 1.98
CA SER A 82 13.72 -3.40 0.84
C SER A 82 14.89 -4.06 0.13
N HIS A 83 14.97 -3.92 -1.19
CA HIS A 83 16.13 -4.33 -1.99
C HIS A 83 16.48 -5.82 -1.86
N HIS A 84 15.48 -6.69 -1.94
CA HIS A 84 15.65 -8.15 -1.88
C HIS A 84 15.52 -8.76 -3.27
N ALA A 85 16.59 -9.35 -3.79
CA ALA A 85 16.57 -10.00 -5.09
C ALA A 85 15.81 -11.35 -5.06
N ALA A 86 15.67 -11.94 -3.87
CA ALA A 86 14.84 -13.11 -3.62
C ALA A 86 14.17 -13.00 -2.23
N LEU A 87 12.93 -12.55 -2.16
CA LEU A 87 12.23 -12.34 -0.90
C LEU A 87 11.42 -13.57 -0.47
N TYR A 88 11.70 -14.05 0.74
CA TYR A 88 10.90 -15.06 1.44
C TYR A 88 10.34 -14.44 2.72
N VAL A 89 9.02 -14.26 2.79
CA VAL A 89 8.36 -13.66 3.96
C VAL A 89 8.23 -14.71 5.07
N PRO A 90 8.84 -14.52 6.24
CA PRO A 90 8.86 -15.57 7.27
C PRO A 90 7.58 -15.56 8.13
N PRO A 91 7.17 -16.73 8.69
CA PRO A 91 6.06 -16.84 9.64
C PRO A 91 6.19 -15.95 10.88
N LYS A 92 7.42 -15.54 11.20
CA LYS A 92 7.73 -14.62 12.29
C LYS A 92 6.94 -13.31 12.21
N ILE A 93 6.51 -12.88 11.02
CA ILE A 93 5.68 -11.69 10.83
C ILE A 93 4.39 -11.76 11.65
N GLN A 94 3.80 -12.95 11.83
CA GLN A 94 2.59 -13.17 12.63
C GLN A 94 2.74 -12.84 14.12
N LYS A 95 3.98 -12.66 14.61
CA LYS A 95 4.21 -12.20 15.98
C LYS A 95 4.10 -10.68 16.14
N LEU A 96 4.08 -9.93 15.05
CA LEU A 96 4.04 -8.47 15.05
C LEU A 96 2.61 -7.97 15.24
N ARG A 97 2.05 -8.20 16.44
CA ARG A 97 0.64 -7.91 16.76
C ARG A 97 0.25 -6.44 16.59
N TYR A 98 1.22 -5.55 16.71
CA TYR A 98 1.06 -4.11 16.66
C TYR A 98 1.35 -3.52 15.28
N LEU A 99 1.63 -4.37 14.27
CA LEU A 99 1.89 -3.95 12.91
C LEU A 99 0.69 -3.17 12.35
N VAL A 100 0.96 -1.94 11.95
CA VAL A 100 0.05 -1.01 11.30
C VAL A 100 0.27 -1.03 9.79
N GLY A 101 1.53 -1.04 9.35
CA GLY A 101 1.88 -0.96 7.94
C GLY A 101 3.00 -1.92 7.55
N LEU A 102 2.85 -2.56 6.39
CA LEU A 102 3.88 -3.36 5.75
C LEU A 102 4.23 -2.73 4.41
N LYS A 103 5.51 -2.40 4.21
CA LYS A 103 6.02 -1.93 2.92
C LYS A 103 7.04 -2.93 2.37
N MET A 104 6.91 -3.26 1.09
CA MET A 104 7.94 -3.94 0.32
C MET A 104 8.39 -3.02 -0.79
N ASP A 105 9.70 -2.84 -0.96
CA ASP A 105 10.23 -1.92 -1.96
C ASP A 105 11.42 -2.51 -2.71
N ASN A 106 11.32 -2.59 -4.03
CA ASN A 106 12.33 -3.17 -4.90
C ASN A 106 12.64 -4.61 -4.48
N VAL A 107 11.65 -5.48 -4.67
CA VAL A 107 11.73 -6.89 -4.27
C VAL A 107 11.25 -7.81 -5.37
N THR A 108 11.91 -8.96 -5.49
CA THR A 108 11.39 -10.11 -6.24
C THR A 108 10.88 -11.14 -5.24
N LEU A 109 9.57 -11.32 -5.19
CA LEU A 109 8.94 -12.26 -4.26
C LEU A 109 9.12 -13.69 -4.74
N ILE A 110 9.68 -14.54 -3.88
CA ILE A 110 9.77 -15.98 -4.11
C ILE A 110 8.68 -16.71 -3.33
N GLU A 111 8.52 -16.41 -2.03
CA GLU A 111 7.49 -17.05 -1.19
C GLU A 111 6.88 -16.07 -0.19
N TRP A 112 5.54 -16.09 -0.10
CA TRP A 112 4.78 -15.52 0.99
C TRP A 112 3.53 -16.37 1.20
N ASN A 113 3.72 -17.39 2.02
CA ASN A 113 2.78 -18.49 2.23
C ASN A 113 1.75 -18.15 3.32
N GLU A 114 0.76 -19.03 3.49
CA GLU A 114 -0.35 -18.87 4.43
C GLU A 114 0.12 -18.82 5.90
N ASP A 115 1.18 -19.54 6.26
CA ASP A 115 1.79 -19.52 7.59
C ASP A 115 2.51 -18.21 7.93
N ALA A 116 2.68 -17.33 6.94
CA ALA A 116 3.18 -15.96 7.08
C ALA A 116 2.12 -14.91 6.68
N ALA A 117 0.84 -15.30 6.60
CA ALA A 117 -0.22 -14.40 6.16
C ALA A 117 -0.53 -13.28 7.16
N LEU A 118 -0.93 -12.13 6.60
CA LEU A 118 -1.61 -11.10 7.36
C LEU A 118 -3.02 -11.61 7.68
N THR A 119 -3.36 -11.53 8.96
CA THR A 119 -4.62 -12.08 9.49
C THR A 119 -5.13 -11.18 10.60
N GLN A 120 -6.43 -11.13 10.83
CA GLN A 120 -7.08 -10.40 11.91
C GLN A 120 -6.61 -10.91 13.28
N THR A 121 -6.42 -12.22 13.41
CA THR A 121 -5.92 -12.86 14.63
C THR A 121 -4.53 -12.34 15.03
N HIS A 122 -3.62 -12.24 14.05
CA HIS A 122 -2.22 -11.90 14.29
C HIS A 122 -1.93 -10.41 14.11
N HIS A 123 -2.67 -9.70 13.26
CA HIS A 123 -2.42 -8.32 12.87
C HIS A 123 -3.71 -7.46 12.92
N PRO A 124 -4.41 -7.38 14.07
CA PRO A 124 -5.67 -6.64 14.20
C PRO A 124 -5.50 -5.12 14.02
N ARG A 125 -4.26 -4.64 13.95
CA ARG A 125 -3.90 -3.23 13.77
C ARG A 125 -3.43 -2.90 12.36
N ALA A 126 -3.34 -3.88 11.47
CA ALA A 126 -2.95 -3.62 10.10
C ALA A 126 -3.94 -2.63 9.45
N ARG A 127 -3.39 -1.69 8.68
CA ARG A 127 -4.13 -0.63 7.98
C ARG A 127 -3.78 -0.62 6.51
N PHE A 128 -2.50 -0.75 6.21
CA PHE A 128 -2.04 -0.64 4.84
C PHE A 128 -0.93 -1.63 4.49
N VAL A 129 -0.89 -1.99 3.21
CA VAL A 129 0.18 -2.76 2.58
C VAL A 129 0.61 -2.04 1.31
N PHE A 130 1.88 -1.65 1.25
CA PHE A 130 2.46 -0.98 0.09
C PHE A 130 3.50 -1.88 -0.56
N LEU A 131 3.26 -2.29 -1.80
CA LEU A 131 4.14 -3.11 -2.61
C LEU A 131 4.65 -2.26 -3.77
N VAL A 132 5.89 -1.79 -3.67
CA VAL A 132 6.50 -0.87 -4.64
C VAL A 132 7.63 -1.58 -5.36
N ARG A 133 7.69 -1.52 -6.70
CA ARG A 133 8.70 -2.25 -7.49
C ARG A 133 8.69 -3.73 -7.11
N PHE A 134 7.51 -4.30 -7.22
CA PHE A 134 7.19 -5.62 -6.71
C PHE A 134 7.08 -6.61 -7.87
N ASN A 135 8.07 -7.50 -7.97
CA ASN A 135 8.06 -8.56 -8.97
C ASN A 135 7.50 -9.85 -8.35
N ALA A 136 6.33 -10.24 -8.81
CA ALA A 136 5.66 -11.48 -8.40
C ALA A 136 4.79 -12.02 -9.56
N THR A 137 4.48 -13.30 -9.50
CA THR A 137 3.61 -13.97 -10.48
C THR A 137 2.13 -13.70 -10.24
N SER A 138 1.71 -13.53 -8.98
CA SER A 138 0.33 -13.21 -8.59
C SER A 138 0.33 -12.51 -7.23
N ILE A 139 -0.83 -12.02 -6.81
CA ILE A 139 -1.03 -11.63 -5.41
C ILE A 139 -0.76 -12.86 -4.52
N PRO A 140 0.12 -12.75 -3.50
CA PRO A 140 0.60 -13.90 -2.73
C PRO A 140 -0.42 -14.41 -1.70
N ALA A 141 -0.31 -15.69 -1.33
CA ALA A 141 -1.16 -16.33 -0.33
C ALA A 141 -1.19 -15.60 1.02
N GLY A 142 -0.08 -14.92 1.37
CA GLY A 142 0.00 -14.08 2.55
C GLY A 142 -0.96 -12.90 2.61
N LEU A 143 -1.54 -12.50 1.47
CA LEU A 143 -2.59 -11.48 1.35
C LEU A 143 -3.97 -12.07 1.02
N LEU A 144 -4.10 -13.40 1.05
CA LEU A 144 -5.31 -14.14 0.65
C LEU A 144 -5.92 -14.97 1.77
N SER A 145 -5.54 -14.72 3.03
CA SER A 145 -6.09 -15.47 4.17
C SER A 145 -7.59 -15.21 4.34
N SER A 146 -8.34 -16.25 4.69
CA SER A 146 -9.76 -16.13 5.04
C SER A 146 -10.01 -15.34 6.33
N ASP A 147 -9.01 -15.22 7.19
CA ASP A 147 -9.01 -14.36 8.39
C ASP A 147 -8.35 -13.01 8.07
N PHE A 148 -8.60 -12.39 6.92
CA PHE A 148 -7.92 -11.15 6.52
C PHE A 148 -8.18 -10.00 7.52
N PRO A 149 -7.21 -9.08 7.77
CA PRO A 149 -7.43 -8.02 8.76
C PRO A 149 -8.55 -7.05 8.35
N GLU A 150 -9.53 -6.86 9.23
CA GLU A 150 -10.76 -6.08 8.97
C GLU A 150 -10.48 -4.58 8.74
N LEU A 151 -9.37 -4.10 9.30
CA LEU A 151 -8.99 -2.70 9.25
C LEU A 151 -7.89 -2.42 8.22
N LEU A 152 -7.41 -3.45 7.52
CA LEU A 152 -6.51 -3.29 6.39
C LEU A 152 -7.36 -2.90 5.18
N LEU A 153 -7.41 -1.59 4.94
CA LEU A 153 -8.27 -0.97 3.95
C LEU A 153 -7.47 -0.28 2.85
N ASP A 154 -6.14 -0.26 2.91
CA ASP A 154 -5.32 0.48 1.97
C ASP A 154 -4.25 -0.44 1.38
N VAL A 155 -4.47 -0.88 0.15
CA VAL A 155 -3.56 -1.77 -0.57
C VAL A 155 -3.06 -1.05 -1.80
N GLU A 156 -1.77 -0.75 -1.81
CA GLU A 156 -1.12 -0.09 -2.93
C GLU A 156 -0.07 -1.03 -3.54
N ILE A 157 -0.22 -1.31 -4.82
CA ILE A 157 0.76 -2.02 -5.64
C ILE A 157 1.18 -1.08 -6.76
N CYS A 158 2.38 -0.52 -6.63
CA CYS A 158 2.96 0.44 -7.55
C CYS A 158 4.15 -0.20 -8.27
N VAL A 159 4.20 -0.09 -9.60
CA VAL A 159 5.34 -0.59 -10.39
C VAL A 159 5.51 -2.09 -10.17
N SER A 160 4.73 -2.91 -10.86
CA SER A 160 4.74 -4.36 -10.65
C SER A 160 4.70 -5.14 -11.96
N THR A 161 4.98 -6.44 -11.88
CA THR A 161 4.83 -7.36 -13.01
C THR A 161 3.44 -7.98 -13.10
N LEU A 162 2.52 -7.62 -12.20
CA LEU A 162 1.19 -8.20 -12.14
C LEU A 162 0.36 -7.79 -13.36
N SER A 163 -0.39 -8.75 -13.88
CA SER A 163 -1.30 -8.55 -15.02
C SER A 163 -2.72 -9.04 -14.75
N ASP A 164 -2.97 -9.64 -13.58
CA ASP A 164 -4.28 -10.14 -13.17
C ASP A 164 -4.39 -10.20 -11.64
N VAL A 165 -5.60 -10.44 -11.13
CA VAL A 165 -5.92 -10.57 -9.70
C VAL A 165 -6.69 -11.87 -9.41
N PRO A 166 -6.50 -12.50 -8.23
CA PRO A 166 -7.19 -13.75 -7.89
C PRO A 166 -8.72 -13.59 -7.81
N SER A 167 -9.45 -14.58 -8.32
CA SER A 167 -10.93 -14.54 -8.39
C SER A 167 -11.64 -14.53 -7.03
N ASN A 168 -10.97 -14.93 -5.97
CA ASN A 168 -11.51 -14.92 -4.60
C ASN A 168 -11.29 -13.58 -3.86
N LEU A 169 -10.63 -12.57 -4.45
CA LEU A 169 -10.40 -11.30 -3.76
C LEU A 169 -11.65 -10.65 -3.16
N PRO A 170 -12.83 -10.64 -3.81
CA PRO A 170 -14.03 -10.00 -3.26
C PRO A 170 -14.54 -10.63 -1.97
N SER A 171 -14.18 -11.90 -1.69
CA SER A 171 -14.54 -12.60 -0.45
C SER A 171 -13.47 -12.54 0.62
N VAL A 172 -12.24 -12.13 0.27
CA VAL A 172 -11.09 -12.05 1.18
C VAL A 172 -10.89 -10.63 1.69
N TRP A 173 -10.82 -9.64 0.79
CA TRP A 173 -10.47 -8.28 1.17
C TRP A 173 -11.66 -7.51 1.73
N SER A 174 -11.35 -6.67 2.71
CA SER A 174 -12.35 -5.93 3.46
C SER A 174 -13.12 -4.94 2.56
N PRO A 175 -14.45 -4.82 2.72
CA PRO A 175 -15.22 -3.80 2.02
C PRO A 175 -14.79 -2.41 2.48
N GLY A 176 -14.95 -1.42 1.61
CA GLY A 176 -14.52 -0.04 1.84
C GLY A 176 -13.07 0.24 1.50
N ALA A 177 -12.31 -0.77 1.05
CA ALA A 177 -10.89 -0.63 0.77
C ALA A 177 -10.57 0.30 -0.41
N TRP A 178 -9.35 0.82 -0.36
CA TRP A 178 -8.64 1.58 -1.39
C TRP A 178 -7.65 0.63 -2.03
N LEU A 179 -7.69 0.55 -3.36
CA LEU A 179 -6.83 -0.31 -4.14
C LEU A 179 -6.14 0.49 -5.23
N LEU A 180 -4.81 0.55 -5.17
CA LEU A 180 -3.98 1.08 -6.24
C LEU A 180 -3.25 -0.09 -6.90
N LEU A 181 -3.42 -0.24 -8.21
CA LEU A 181 -2.74 -1.21 -9.07
C LEU A 181 -2.14 -0.43 -10.25
N GLU A 182 -1.14 0.41 -9.97
CA GLU A 182 -0.60 1.36 -10.93
C GLU A 182 0.74 0.91 -11.51
N HIS A 183 1.08 1.39 -12.71
CA HIS A 183 2.35 1.07 -13.38
C HIS A 183 2.62 -0.45 -13.46
N SER A 184 1.59 -1.21 -13.80
CA SER A 184 1.64 -2.67 -13.89
C SER A 184 1.31 -3.13 -15.31
N ASN A 185 1.07 -4.43 -15.53
CA ASN A 185 0.91 -5.03 -16.85
C ASN A 185 -0.56 -5.36 -17.18
N PHE A 186 -1.54 -4.65 -16.60
CA PHE A 186 -2.95 -4.88 -16.88
C PHE A 186 -3.32 -4.36 -18.28
N THR A 187 -3.89 -5.21 -19.12
CA THR A 187 -4.35 -4.85 -20.49
C THR A 187 -5.86 -4.66 -20.60
N THR A 188 -6.59 -5.16 -19.59
CA THR A 188 -8.03 -5.01 -19.38
C THR A 188 -8.27 -4.82 -17.88
N VAL A 189 -9.39 -4.21 -17.50
CA VAL A 189 -9.82 -4.26 -16.10
C VAL A 189 -10.30 -5.68 -15.79
N PRO A 190 -9.74 -6.39 -14.78
CA PRO A 190 -10.22 -7.71 -14.39
C PRO A 190 -11.66 -7.65 -13.88
N ASP A 191 -12.52 -8.58 -14.34
CA ASP A 191 -13.93 -8.65 -13.94
C ASP A 191 -14.09 -8.77 -12.42
N VAL A 192 -13.13 -9.40 -11.75
CA VAL A 192 -13.09 -9.54 -10.28
C VAL A 192 -13.18 -8.18 -9.59
N LEU A 193 -12.55 -7.14 -10.12
CA LEU A 193 -12.55 -5.79 -9.54
C LEU A 193 -13.93 -5.11 -9.62
N VAL A 194 -14.78 -5.54 -10.56
CA VAL A 194 -16.16 -5.04 -10.70
C VAL A 194 -17.01 -5.45 -9.51
N ASP A 195 -16.77 -6.65 -8.96
CA ASP A 195 -17.55 -7.20 -7.83
C ASP A 195 -16.98 -6.81 -6.46
N MET A 196 -15.80 -6.18 -6.43
CA MET A 196 -15.20 -5.73 -5.17
C MET A 196 -15.96 -4.53 -4.60
N LYS A 197 -16.06 -4.48 -3.27
CA LYS A 197 -16.66 -3.37 -2.52
C LYS A 197 -15.64 -2.29 -2.23
N LEU A 198 -14.94 -1.81 -3.26
CA LEU A 198 -13.91 -0.76 -3.13
C LEU A 198 -14.55 0.62 -3.11
N THR A 199 -13.97 1.56 -2.35
CA THR A 199 -14.37 2.97 -2.41
C THR A 199 -13.50 3.77 -3.37
N PHE A 200 -12.22 3.38 -3.49
CA PHE A 200 -11.24 3.96 -4.39
C PHE A 200 -10.53 2.84 -5.17
N LEU A 201 -10.48 2.96 -6.49
CA LEU A 201 -9.70 2.10 -7.36
C LEU A 201 -8.86 2.95 -8.31
N SER A 202 -7.54 2.76 -8.32
CA SER A 202 -6.69 3.27 -9.39
C SER A 202 -6.03 2.13 -10.15
N LEU A 203 -6.16 2.19 -11.47
CA LEU A 203 -5.50 1.36 -12.46
C LEU A 203 -4.68 2.25 -13.41
N SER A 204 -4.23 3.40 -12.92
CA SER A 204 -3.51 4.39 -13.73
C SER A 204 -2.16 3.84 -14.23
N PHE A 205 -1.74 4.30 -15.40
CA PHE A 205 -0.48 3.95 -16.05
C PHE A 205 -0.29 2.43 -16.27
N ASN A 206 -1.35 1.74 -16.67
CA ASN A 206 -1.28 0.38 -17.20
C ASN A 206 -1.42 0.40 -18.73
N GLU A 207 -1.68 -0.76 -19.33
CA GLU A 207 -1.90 -0.96 -20.77
C GLU A 207 -3.39 -1.20 -21.08
N ILE A 208 -4.30 -0.68 -20.25
CA ILE A 208 -5.74 -0.98 -20.34
C ILE A 208 -6.35 -0.37 -21.60
N THR A 209 -6.97 -1.22 -22.41
CA THR A 209 -7.67 -0.80 -23.64
C THR A 209 -9.19 -0.85 -23.51
N THR A 210 -9.71 -1.71 -22.63
CA THR A 210 -11.14 -1.95 -22.43
C THR A 210 -11.52 -1.84 -20.96
N VAL A 211 -12.67 -1.21 -20.71
CA VAL A 211 -13.22 -1.02 -19.36
C VAL A 211 -14.65 -1.57 -19.33
N PRO A 212 -14.99 -2.49 -18.40
CA PRO A 212 -16.31 -3.07 -18.30
C PRO A 212 -17.32 -2.06 -17.74
N ALA A 213 -18.55 -2.08 -18.27
CA ALA A 213 -19.66 -1.23 -17.82
C ALA A 213 -19.90 -1.32 -16.30
N GLY A 214 -19.77 -2.54 -15.76
CA GLY A 214 -20.00 -2.82 -14.35
C GLY A 214 -19.12 -2.01 -13.39
N LEU A 215 -17.92 -1.60 -13.84
CA LEU A 215 -16.99 -0.82 -13.02
C LEU A 215 -17.61 0.52 -12.59
N PHE A 216 -18.29 1.20 -13.52
CA PHE A 216 -18.91 2.49 -13.26
C PHE A 216 -20.23 2.39 -12.49
N THR A 217 -20.91 1.25 -12.59
CA THR A 217 -22.21 1.00 -11.95
C THR A 217 -22.08 0.37 -10.56
N ASN A 218 -20.86 0.13 -10.08
CA ASN A 218 -20.62 -0.42 -8.77
C ASN A 218 -21.07 0.58 -7.67
N PRO A 219 -21.98 0.21 -6.75
CA PRO A 219 -22.54 1.13 -5.76
C PRO A 219 -21.60 1.44 -4.57
N TRP A 220 -20.42 0.82 -4.52
CA TRP A 220 -19.40 1.13 -3.52
C TRP A 220 -18.32 2.07 -4.08
N MET A 221 -18.13 2.06 -5.40
CA MET A 221 -17.03 2.74 -6.07
C MET A 221 -17.30 4.23 -6.21
N THR A 222 -16.53 5.03 -5.48
CA THR A 222 -16.67 6.50 -5.45
C THR A 222 -15.64 7.21 -6.30
N MET A 223 -14.48 6.58 -6.50
CA MET A 223 -13.36 7.16 -7.23
C MET A 223 -12.69 6.11 -8.12
N ILE A 224 -12.51 6.45 -9.40
CA ILE A 224 -11.85 5.60 -10.39
C ILE A 224 -10.72 6.37 -11.06
N GLY A 225 -9.49 5.83 -10.96
CA GLY A 225 -8.31 6.29 -11.69
C GLY A 225 -8.00 5.36 -12.85
N LEU A 226 -8.02 5.88 -14.08
CA LEU A 226 -7.71 5.17 -15.32
C LEU A 226 -6.72 5.96 -16.19
N SER A 227 -6.10 6.99 -15.64
CA SER A 227 -5.19 7.89 -16.35
C SER A 227 -3.98 7.16 -16.92
N GLY A 228 -3.44 7.64 -18.04
CA GLY A 228 -2.25 7.07 -18.68
C GLY A 228 -2.46 5.70 -19.32
N ASN A 229 -3.70 5.23 -19.48
CA ASN A 229 -4.02 4.00 -20.21
C ASN A 229 -4.41 4.30 -21.68
N PRO A 230 -4.17 3.39 -22.63
CA PRO A 230 -4.52 3.55 -24.04
C PRO A 230 -6.03 3.41 -24.36
N ILE A 231 -6.92 3.75 -23.42
CA ILE A 231 -8.38 3.66 -23.55
C ILE A 231 -8.85 4.61 -24.65
N SER A 232 -9.54 4.08 -25.66
CA SER A 232 -10.07 4.86 -26.79
C SER A 232 -11.59 5.01 -26.76
N GLN A 233 -12.29 4.17 -26.00
CA GLN A 233 -13.73 4.18 -25.85
C GLN A 233 -14.11 3.73 -24.43
N LEU A 234 -15.20 4.28 -23.92
CA LEU A 234 -15.86 3.84 -22.69
C LEU A 234 -17.16 3.11 -23.03
N PRO A 235 -17.62 2.19 -22.18
CA PRO A 235 -18.91 1.54 -22.38
C PRO A 235 -20.07 2.54 -22.29
N GLU A 236 -21.09 2.31 -23.11
CA GLU A 236 -22.35 3.04 -23.01
C GLU A 236 -23.19 2.43 -21.89
N ILE A 237 -23.65 3.25 -20.96
CA ILE A 237 -24.48 2.84 -19.82
C ILE A 237 -25.56 3.88 -19.56
N PRO A 238 -26.68 3.50 -18.91
CA PRO A 238 -27.65 4.47 -18.45
C PRO A 238 -27.09 5.32 -17.30
N VAL A 239 -27.20 6.65 -17.38
CA VAL A 239 -26.66 7.59 -16.39
C VAL A 239 -27.26 7.38 -14.99
N GLU A 240 -28.48 6.85 -14.91
CA GLU A 240 -29.14 6.46 -13.67
C GLU A 240 -28.45 5.33 -12.91
N ASN A 241 -27.62 4.53 -13.58
CA ASN A 241 -26.84 3.46 -12.94
C ASN A 241 -25.56 3.99 -12.27
N LEU A 242 -25.16 5.24 -12.55
CA LEU A 242 -24.05 5.92 -11.88
C LEU A 242 -24.49 6.44 -10.51
N THR A 243 -24.57 5.51 -9.55
CA THR A 243 -25.15 5.78 -8.23
C THR A 243 -24.17 6.40 -7.24
N SER A 244 -22.87 6.15 -7.39
CA SER A 244 -21.88 6.43 -6.34
C SER A 244 -20.61 7.13 -6.81
N LEU A 245 -20.35 7.18 -8.12
CA LEU A 245 -19.11 7.72 -8.68
C LEU A 245 -19.05 9.26 -8.54
N VAL A 246 -18.06 9.74 -7.81
CA VAL A 246 -17.82 11.17 -7.54
C VAL A 246 -16.59 11.68 -8.29
N LEU A 247 -15.63 10.82 -8.60
CA LEU A 247 -14.41 11.19 -9.32
C LEU A 247 -14.04 10.14 -10.37
N LEU A 248 -13.79 10.58 -11.60
CA LEU A 248 -13.26 9.76 -12.68
C LEU A 248 -12.04 10.46 -13.30
N SER A 249 -10.88 9.82 -13.23
CA SER A 249 -9.64 10.32 -13.85
C SER A 249 -9.31 9.51 -15.10
N LEU A 250 -9.25 10.19 -16.24
CA LEU A 250 -9.01 9.68 -17.58
C LEU A 250 -7.96 10.55 -18.32
N ASP A 251 -7.09 11.22 -17.57
CA ASP A 251 -6.01 12.02 -18.12
C ASP A 251 -5.09 11.17 -18.98
N SER A 252 -4.60 11.74 -20.08
CA SER A 252 -3.65 11.08 -20.98
C SER A 252 -4.15 9.74 -21.54
N THR A 253 -5.47 9.59 -21.69
CA THR A 253 -6.08 8.48 -22.44
C THR A 253 -6.23 8.82 -23.93
N ASN A 254 -6.63 7.84 -24.74
CA ASN A 254 -6.89 8.00 -26.18
C ASN A 254 -8.36 8.35 -26.50
N LEU A 255 -9.13 8.80 -25.51
CA LEU A 255 -10.54 9.15 -25.68
C LEU A 255 -10.68 10.39 -26.56
N LEU A 256 -11.43 10.24 -27.67
CA LEU A 256 -11.84 11.33 -28.55
C LEU A 256 -13.32 11.69 -28.37
N VAL A 257 -14.16 10.68 -28.23
CA VAL A 257 -15.62 10.81 -28.07
C VAL A 257 -15.99 10.33 -26.68
N LEU A 258 -16.77 11.14 -25.97
CA LEU A 258 -17.35 10.76 -24.68
C LEU A 258 -18.67 10.01 -24.91
N PRO A 259 -18.97 8.98 -24.11
CA PRO A 259 -20.26 8.28 -24.16
C PRO A 259 -21.42 9.20 -23.78
N SER A 260 -22.64 8.84 -24.16
CA SER A 260 -23.79 9.74 -24.06
C SER A 260 -24.21 10.05 -22.62
N TRP A 261 -23.89 9.17 -21.67
CA TRP A 261 -24.12 9.38 -20.25
C TRP A 261 -23.21 10.44 -19.60
N MET A 262 -22.13 10.86 -20.25
CA MET A 262 -21.30 12.00 -19.81
C MET A 262 -21.95 13.32 -20.20
N ASP A 263 -23.17 13.54 -19.70
CA ASP A 263 -23.98 14.73 -19.93
C ASP A 263 -23.95 15.70 -18.73
N ASP A 264 -24.77 16.75 -18.78
CA ASP A 264 -24.87 17.74 -17.70
C ASP A 264 -25.25 17.09 -16.34
N ALA A 265 -26.02 16.01 -16.33
CA ALA A 265 -26.42 15.32 -15.11
C ALA A 265 -25.28 14.50 -14.50
N PHE A 266 -24.37 13.98 -15.32
CA PHE A 266 -23.11 13.39 -14.86
C PHE A 266 -22.17 14.49 -14.31
N PHE A 267 -21.93 15.55 -15.07
CA PHE A 267 -21.01 16.63 -14.65
C PHE A 267 -21.50 17.41 -13.42
N ALA A 268 -22.79 17.40 -13.12
CA ALA A 268 -23.34 18.00 -11.91
C ALA A 268 -22.92 17.29 -10.61
N ARG A 269 -22.53 16.00 -10.68
CA ARG A 269 -22.23 15.17 -9.50
C ARG A 269 -20.84 14.56 -9.49
N THR A 270 -20.19 14.48 -10.66
CA THR A 270 -18.92 13.79 -10.82
C THR A 270 -17.86 14.74 -11.37
N VAL A 271 -16.70 14.75 -10.72
CA VAL A 271 -15.50 15.41 -11.22
C VAL A 271 -14.85 14.51 -12.26
N LEU A 272 -14.66 15.04 -13.47
CA LEU A 272 -13.95 14.36 -14.55
C LEU A 272 -12.59 15.02 -14.80
N TYR A 273 -11.53 14.24 -14.73
CA TYR A 273 -10.23 14.62 -15.28
C TYR A 273 -10.01 13.94 -16.63
N LEU A 274 -9.65 14.73 -17.64
CA LEU A 274 -9.54 14.30 -19.04
C LEU A 274 -8.39 15.00 -19.77
N GLY A 275 -7.49 15.65 -19.02
CA GLY A 275 -6.36 16.41 -19.54
C GLY A 275 -5.50 15.57 -20.48
N ASN A 276 -4.84 16.22 -21.44
CA ASN A 276 -3.98 15.58 -22.44
C ASN A 276 -4.62 14.51 -23.35
N SER A 277 -5.93 14.27 -23.27
CA SER A 277 -6.66 13.39 -24.21
C SER A 277 -6.86 14.05 -25.59
N PRO A 278 -7.09 13.26 -26.66
CA PRO A 278 -7.55 13.76 -27.96
C PRO A 278 -8.82 14.60 -27.86
N HIS A 279 -9.78 14.22 -27.00
CA HIS A 279 -11.00 14.99 -26.76
C HIS A 279 -10.68 16.43 -26.33
N CYS A 280 -9.85 16.61 -25.31
CA CYS A 280 -9.51 17.94 -24.81
C CYS A 280 -8.66 18.75 -25.78
N LYS A 281 -7.89 18.11 -26.66
CA LYS A 281 -7.14 18.79 -27.72
C LYS A 281 -8.07 19.37 -28.81
N VAL A 282 -9.17 18.68 -29.12
CA VAL A 282 -10.10 19.07 -30.18
C VAL A 282 -11.18 20.03 -29.66
N PHE A 283 -11.79 19.71 -28.54
CA PHE A 283 -12.96 20.43 -28.03
C PHE A 283 -12.62 21.48 -26.96
N GLY A 284 -11.41 21.43 -26.39
CA GLY A 284 -10.96 22.35 -25.35
C GLY A 284 -11.59 22.03 -23.99
N CYS A 285 -10.82 21.44 -23.08
CA CYS A 285 -11.24 21.25 -21.69
C CYS A 285 -10.70 22.37 -20.83
N ASN A 286 -11.54 22.94 -19.95
CA ASN A 286 -11.06 23.87 -18.93
C ASN A 286 -10.06 23.13 -18.03
N ARG A 287 -8.85 23.69 -17.90
CA ARG A 287 -7.83 23.24 -16.95
C ARG A 287 -8.31 23.47 -15.52
N GLN A 288 -9.20 22.63 -14.99
CA GLN A 288 -9.19 22.37 -13.55
C GLN A 288 -8.01 21.45 -13.27
N TYR A 289 -6.80 22.00 -13.45
CA TYR A 289 -5.57 21.43 -12.90
C TYR A 289 -5.63 21.70 -11.40
N LEU A 290 -6.13 20.73 -10.67
CA LEU A 290 -5.54 20.42 -9.38
C LEU A 290 -4.69 19.20 -9.69
N ASP A 291 -3.36 19.37 -9.65
CA ASP A 291 -2.45 18.23 -9.62
C ASP A 291 -3.03 17.22 -8.65
N SER A 292 -3.36 16.02 -9.13
CA SER A 292 -3.82 14.96 -8.26
C SER A 292 -2.73 14.72 -7.22
N GLU A 293 -2.93 15.21 -6.00
CA GLU A 293 -2.06 14.93 -4.85
C GLU A 293 -2.03 13.44 -4.50
N GLN A 294 -2.78 12.60 -5.24
CA GLN A 294 -2.86 11.15 -5.14
C GLN A 294 -1.94 10.43 -6.15
N ASP A 295 -0.77 11.00 -6.42
CA ASP A 295 0.24 10.41 -7.31
C ASP A 295 1.41 9.87 -6.46
N ASP A 296 1.14 9.18 -5.35
CA ASP A 296 2.19 8.62 -4.49
C ASP A 296 3.00 7.54 -5.23
N CYS A 297 2.39 6.74 -6.11
CA CYS A 297 3.13 5.85 -7.02
C CYS A 297 4.01 6.64 -8.00
N ARG A 298 3.53 7.74 -8.61
CA ARG A 298 4.34 8.59 -9.49
C ARG A 298 5.48 9.29 -8.75
N ARG A 299 5.27 9.79 -7.53
CA ARG A 299 6.33 10.38 -6.70
C ARG A 299 7.43 9.36 -6.41
N LEU A 300 7.05 8.12 -6.10
CA LEU A 300 7.99 7.01 -5.89
C LEU A 300 8.78 6.66 -7.16
N HIS A 301 8.15 6.71 -8.34
CA HIS A 301 8.85 6.54 -9.63
C HIS A 301 9.81 7.72 -9.95
N GLN A 302 9.39 8.97 -9.68
CA GLN A 302 10.16 10.18 -10.02
C GLN A 302 11.37 10.45 -9.12
N ILE A 303 11.36 9.98 -7.87
CA ILE A 303 12.53 10.11 -6.97
C ILE A 303 13.76 9.38 -7.55
N ASP A 304 13.56 8.33 -8.34
CA ASP A 304 14.66 7.51 -8.86
C ASP A 304 15.18 7.92 -10.25
N GLU A 305 14.37 8.46 -11.16
CA GLU A 305 14.92 9.13 -12.36
C GLU A 305 15.90 10.24 -11.97
N ASN A 306 15.62 10.92 -10.87
CA ASN A 306 16.49 11.96 -10.32
C ASN A 306 17.72 11.40 -9.58
N ARG A 307 17.68 10.17 -9.03
CA ARG A 307 18.85 9.51 -8.41
C ARG A 307 19.77 8.86 -9.44
N GLU A 308 19.22 8.19 -10.46
CA GLU A 308 20.01 7.57 -11.54
C GLU A 308 20.72 8.61 -12.42
N SER A 309 20.09 9.78 -12.65
CA SER A 309 20.74 10.91 -13.32
C SER A 309 21.83 11.59 -12.48
N SER A 310 21.79 11.42 -11.16
CA SER A 310 22.81 11.95 -10.23
C SER A 310 24.00 11.02 -10.01
N SER A 311 23.86 9.71 -10.27
CA SER A 311 24.96 8.73 -10.16
C SER A 311 25.77 8.59 -11.46
N THR A 312 25.30 9.18 -12.56
CA THR A 312 25.95 9.21 -13.88
C THR A 312 26.69 10.52 -14.18
N ARG A 313 26.95 11.36 -13.17
CA ARG A 313 27.80 12.57 -13.25
C ARG A 313 29.01 12.51 -12.33
#